data_AF-A0A914H128-F1
#
_entry.id   AF-A0A914H128-F1
#
_cell.length_a   1.000
_cell.length_b   1.000
_cell.length_c   1.000
_cell.angle_alpha   90.00
_cell.angle_beta   90.00
_cell.angle_gamma   90.00
#
_symmetry.space_group_name_H-M   'P 1'
#
loop_
_entity.id
_entity.type
_entity.pdbx_description
1 polymer ?
#
loop_
_entity_poly.entity_id
_entity_poly.type
_entity_poly.pdbx_seq_one_letter_code
_entity_poly.pdbx_strand_id
1 'polypeptide(L)'
;MVNAKFEEQKVSNANKFAVLEGHQKQQNIAALIEAQKRNAIIRQQNRWDSAACHEDLALIEPERLIVQHNGQKWGYRSVLAELPIPTGNFGFFYYEVKIFGGALSVKENKYGIFIGLATKQMPLDDRVGAYEGTYVYDHYGFFWGHAHAIDGQQPLKFGDGDVIVCGVNLATRQIICTMKNGERLDTANLLVDSADDDDDLFPCVSLARPGAKIEAKFGPNFSNSTLPD
;
A
#
# COMPACT_ATOMS: atom_id res chain seq x y z
N MET A 1 -40.26 -56.76 -20.40
CA MET A 1 -38.82 -56.53 -20.13
C MET A 1 -38.29 -55.18 -20.65
N VAL A 2 -38.82 -54.63 -21.76
CA VAL A 2 -38.33 -53.37 -22.34
C VAL A 2 -38.58 -52.14 -21.46
N ASN A 3 -39.74 -52.05 -20.78
CA ASN A 3 -40.06 -50.93 -19.89
C ASN A 3 -39.14 -50.79 -18.67
N ALA A 4 -38.69 -51.91 -18.09
CA ALA A 4 -37.83 -51.87 -16.91
C ALA A 4 -36.44 -51.28 -17.22
N LYS A 5 -35.84 -51.69 -18.35
CA LYS A 5 -34.57 -51.13 -18.83
C LYS A 5 -34.65 -49.63 -19.15
N PHE A 6 -35.79 -49.18 -19.67
CA PHE A 6 -35.99 -47.77 -20.00
C PHE A 6 -36.09 -46.89 -18.75
N GLU A 7 -36.77 -47.35 -17.71
CA GLU A 7 -36.86 -46.63 -16.43
C GLU A 7 -35.52 -46.62 -15.68
N GLU A 8 -34.77 -47.72 -15.67
CA GLU A 8 -33.40 -47.74 -15.12
C GLU A 8 -32.49 -46.72 -15.83
N GLN A 9 -32.61 -46.58 -17.15
CA GLN A 9 -31.80 -45.66 -17.92
C GLN A 9 -32.16 -44.18 -17.65
N LYS A 10 -33.44 -43.87 -17.42
CA LYS A 10 -33.86 -42.52 -16.99
C LYS A 10 -33.28 -42.16 -15.63
N VAL A 11 -33.36 -43.06 -14.66
CA VAL A 11 -32.82 -42.84 -13.31
C VAL A 11 -31.30 -42.69 -13.36
N SER A 12 -30.61 -43.51 -14.16
CA SER A 12 -29.16 -43.40 -14.37
C SER A 12 -28.75 -42.05 -14.96
N ASN A 13 -29.51 -41.55 -15.94
CA ASN A 13 -29.24 -40.25 -16.56
C ASN A 13 -29.53 -39.08 -15.60
N ALA A 14 -30.63 -39.13 -14.85
CA ALA A 14 -30.94 -38.12 -13.84
C ALA A 14 -29.84 -38.01 -12.77
N ASN A 15 -29.31 -39.15 -12.30
CA ASN A 15 -28.19 -39.17 -11.36
C ASN A 15 -26.91 -38.56 -11.95
N LYS A 16 -26.60 -38.84 -13.23
CA LYS A 16 -25.45 -38.22 -13.91
C LYS A 16 -25.61 -36.72 -14.06
N PHE A 17 -26.80 -36.23 -14.41
CA PHE A 17 -27.09 -34.80 -14.49
C PHE A 17 -26.91 -34.11 -13.13
N ALA A 18 -27.42 -34.70 -12.04
CA ALA A 18 -27.25 -34.16 -10.70
C ALA A 18 -25.76 -34.07 -10.28
N VAL A 19 -24.96 -35.07 -10.64
CA VAL A 19 -23.51 -35.08 -10.39
C VAL A 19 -22.79 -33.99 -11.19
N LEU A 20 -23.15 -33.79 -12.47
CA LEU A 20 -22.57 -32.75 -13.31
C LEU A 20 -22.92 -31.34 -12.81
N GLU A 21 -24.17 -31.11 -12.40
CA GLU A 21 -24.58 -29.85 -11.78
C GLU A 21 -23.84 -29.58 -10.47
N GLY A 22 -23.62 -30.62 -9.66
CA GLY A 22 -22.84 -30.54 -8.42
C GLY A 22 -21.40 -30.07 -8.69
N HIS A 23 -20.71 -30.69 -9.65
CA HIS A 23 -19.35 -30.31 -10.04
C HIS A 23 -19.29 -28.88 -10.61
N GLN A 24 -20.24 -28.49 -11.46
CA GLN A 24 -20.29 -27.12 -12.02
C GLN A 24 -20.51 -26.08 -10.91
N LYS A 25 -21.41 -26.34 -9.96
CA LYS A 25 -21.64 -25.45 -8.81
C LYS A 25 -20.39 -25.34 -7.94
N GLN A 26 -19.69 -26.45 -7.68
CA GLN A 26 -18.43 -26.45 -6.92
C GLN A 26 -17.33 -25.66 -7.62
N GLN A 27 -17.17 -25.81 -8.94
CA GLN A 27 -16.20 -25.05 -9.74
C GLN A 27 -16.52 -23.56 -9.73
N ASN A 28 -17.81 -23.19 -9.85
CA ASN A 28 -18.24 -21.80 -9.78
C ASN A 28 -17.98 -21.18 -8.38
N ILE A 29 -18.23 -21.95 -7.31
CA ILE A 29 -17.93 -21.51 -5.93
C ILE A 29 -16.42 -21.33 -5.72
N ALA A 30 -15.61 -22.29 -6.19
CA ALA A 30 -14.15 -22.20 -6.10
C ALA A 30 -13.61 -20.97 -6.85
N ALA A 31 -14.12 -20.72 -8.07
CA ALA A 31 -13.76 -19.54 -8.85
C ALA A 31 -14.16 -18.23 -8.16
N LEU A 32 -15.33 -18.19 -7.52
CA LEU A 32 -15.80 -17.03 -6.76
C LEU A 32 -14.92 -16.77 -5.52
N ILE A 33 -14.54 -17.82 -4.79
CA ILE A 33 -13.64 -17.72 -3.64
C ILE A 33 -12.26 -17.21 -4.08
N GLU A 34 -11.71 -17.71 -5.19
CA GLU A 34 -10.43 -17.25 -5.73
C GLU A 34 -10.49 -15.79 -6.22
N ALA A 35 -11.60 -15.37 -6.83
CA ALA A 35 -11.83 -13.97 -7.19
C ALA A 35 -11.91 -13.07 -5.96
N GLN A 36 -12.61 -13.50 -4.91
CA GLN A 36 -12.69 -12.78 -3.64
C GLN A 36 -11.32 -12.65 -2.96
N LYS A 37 -10.47 -13.68 -3.01
CA LYS A 37 -9.10 -13.62 -2.48
C LYS A 37 -8.22 -12.64 -3.25
N ARG A 38 -8.35 -12.56 -4.58
CA ARG A 38 -7.58 -11.62 -5.41
C ARG A 38 -7.90 -10.16 -5.10
N ASN A 39 -9.16 -9.86 -4.78
CA ASN A 39 -9.62 -8.51 -4.43
C ASN A 39 -9.64 -8.25 -2.92
N ALA A 40 -9.20 -9.21 -2.10
CA ALA A 40 -9.23 -9.06 -0.65
C ALA A 40 -8.22 -8.00 -0.20
N ILE A 41 -8.72 -7.04 0.56
CA ILE A 41 -7.88 -6.10 1.29
C ILE A 41 -7.28 -6.82 2.49
N ILE A 42 -5.95 -6.84 2.60
CA ILE A 42 -5.29 -7.43 3.77
C ILE A 42 -5.35 -6.45 4.93
N ARG A 43 -6.02 -6.87 6.02
CA ARG A 43 -6.09 -6.10 7.26
C ARG A 43 -4.83 -6.34 8.08
N GLN A 44 -3.82 -5.49 7.91
CA GLN A 44 -2.67 -5.44 8.79
C GLN A 44 -2.74 -4.17 9.63
N GLN A 45 -3.00 -4.32 10.92
CA GLN A 45 -2.75 -3.25 11.88
C GLN A 45 -1.23 -3.08 11.99
N ASN A 46 -0.76 -1.86 11.81
CA ASN A 46 0.65 -1.52 11.87
C ASN A 46 0.79 -0.16 12.57
N ARG A 47 2.01 0.22 12.91
CA ARG A 47 2.37 1.49 13.56
C ARG A 47 3.82 1.82 13.27
N TRP A 48 4.23 3.06 13.53
CA TRP A 48 5.62 3.46 13.40
C TRP A 48 6.50 2.77 14.45
N ASP A 49 7.66 2.29 14.02
CA ASP A 49 8.61 1.59 14.87
C ASP A 49 9.53 2.58 15.58
N SER A 50 9.51 2.60 16.91
CA SER A 50 10.43 3.41 17.70
C SER A 50 11.90 3.03 17.53
N ALA A 51 12.20 1.78 17.17
CA ALA A 51 13.57 1.32 16.94
C ALA A 51 14.10 1.69 15.55
N ALA A 52 13.20 1.88 14.58
CA ALA A 52 13.53 2.28 13.21
C ALA A 52 13.04 3.72 12.92
N CYS A 53 13.30 4.63 13.86
CA CYS A 53 12.90 6.03 13.82
C CYS A 53 14.10 6.92 14.14
N HIS A 54 14.35 7.95 13.32
CA HIS A 54 15.41 8.90 13.65
C HIS A 54 15.10 9.65 14.95
N GLU A 55 16.12 9.95 15.75
CA GLU A 55 16.03 10.66 17.05
C GLU A 55 15.38 12.06 17.00
N ASP A 56 15.33 12.70 15.83
CA ASP A 56 14.73 14.03 15.65
C ASP A 56 13.23 13.94 15.35
N LEU A 57 12.70 12.72 15.18
CA LEU A 57 11.29 12.44 15.01
C LEU A 57 10.69 11.96 16.32
N ALA A 58 9.59 12.57 16.72
CA ALA A 58 8.78 12.11 17.84
C ALA A 58 7.58 11.31 17.33
N LEU A 59 7.43 10.11 17.89
CA LEU A 59 6.22 9.30 17.74
C LEU A 59 5.28 9.63 18.88
N ILE A 60 4.02 9.95 18.56
CA ILE A 60 3.02 10.23 19.60
C ILE A 60 2.41 8.91 20.08
N GLU A 61 2.61 8.62 21.35
CA GLU A 61 2.09 7.46 22.07
C GLU A 61 0.59 7.61 22.41
N PRO A 62 -0.15 6.50 22.64
CA PRO A 62 0.32 5.10 22.60
C PRO A 62 0.23 4.42 21.23
N GLU A 63 -0.50 4.99 20.26
CA GLU A 63 -0.76 4.29 18.99
C GLU A 63 0.41 4.36 18.01
N ARG A 64 1.32 5.34 18.17
CA ARG A 64 2.47 5.59 17.28
C ARG A 64 2.05 5.66 15.81
N LEU A 65 0.94 6.33 15.55
CA LEU A 65 0.45 6.62 14.20
C LEU A 65 0.87 8.01 13.71
N ILE A 66 1.20 8.90 14.66
CA ILE A 66 1.56 10.29 14.37
C ILE A 66 3.07 10.44 14.51
N VAL A 67 3.68 11.06 13.50
CA VAL A 67 5.10 11.41 13.46
C VAL A 67 5.22 12.92 13.40
N GLN A 68 6.08 13.50 14.23
CA GLN A 68 6.40 14.92 14.20
C GLN A 68 7.91 15.14 14.19
N HIS A 69 8.40 15.98 13.29
CA HIS A 69 9.79 16.40 13.28
C HIS A 69 10.04 17.47 14.35
N ASN A 70 10.80 17.13 15.38
CA ASN A 70 11.13 18.02 16.51
C ASN A 70 12.58 18.53 16.47
N GLY A 71 13.40 18.03 15.53
CA GLY A 71 14.73 18.58 15.28
C GLY A 71 14.70 20.08 14.92
N GLN A 72 15.81 20.77 15.16
CA GLN A 72 15.92 22.24 14.99
C GLN A 72 16.38 22.67 13.59
N LYS A 73 16.97 21.74 12.82
CA LYS A 73 17.55 22.00 11.50
C LYS A 73 16.73 21.32 10.42
N TRP A 74 16.82 21.88 9.22
CA TRP A 74 16.40 21.18 8.02
C TRP A 74 17.33 20.01 7.76
N GLY A 75 16.75 18.85 7.45
CA GLY A 75 17.47 17.63 7.16
C GLY A 75 16.48 16.47 7.09
N TYR A 76 16.69 15.53 6.18
CA TYR A 76 15.79 14.40 6.05
C TYR A 76 15.87 13.50 7.28
N ARG A 77 14.71 13.12 7.80
CA ARG A 77 14.55 12.23 8.93
C ARG A 77 13.49 11.20 8.58
N SER A 78 13.83 9.94 8.71
CA SER A 78 12.99 8.84 8.29
C SER A 78 12.52 7.99 9.45
N VAL A 79 11.37 7.35 9.24
CA VAL A 79 10.84 6.30 10.12
C VAL A 79 10.20 5.20 9.29
N LEU A 80 10.40 3.96 9.72
CA LEU A 80 9.79 2.76 9.14
C LEU A 80 8.67 2.27 10.05
N ALA A 81 7.68 1.59 9.46
CA ALA A 81 6.68 0.88 10.24
C ALA A 81 7.26 -0.41 10.85
N GLU A 82 6.61 -0.90 11.90
CA GLU A 82 7.07 -2.06 12.69
C GLU A 82 7.00 -3.37 11.90
N LEU A 83 5.96 -3.53 11.08
CA LEU A 83 5.77 -4.71 10.25
C LEU A 83 5.98 -4.40 8.76
N PRO A 84 6.53 -5.35 7.99
CA PRO A 84 6.64 -5.21 6.55
C PRO A 84 5.27 -5.33 5.89
N ILE A 85 5.22 -5.00 4.60
CA ILE A 85 4.05 -5.31 3.77
C ILE A 85 3.85 -6.84 3.73
N PRO A 86 2.61 -7.35 3.68
CA PRO A 86 2.35 -8.78 3.69
C PRO A 86 3.02 -9.50 2.52
N THR A 87 3.71 -10.60 2.81
CA THR A 87 4.26 -11.51 1.80
C THR A 87 3.15 -12.45 1.32
N GLY A 88 2.67 -12.27 0.09
CA GLY A 88 1.66 -13.14 -0.52
C GLY A 88 1.31 -12.69 -1.94
N ASN A 89 0.77 -13.59 -2.76
CA ASN A 89 0.49 -13.31 -4.18
C ASN A 89 -0.95 -12.84 -4.44
N PHE A 90 -1.68 -12.40 -3.41
CA PHE A 90 -3.10 -12.06 -3.51
C PHE A 90 -3.43 -10.84 -2.66
N GLY A 91 -4.26 -9.95 -3.21
CA GLY A 91 -4.78 -8.79 -2.51
C GLY A 91 -3.95 -7.52 -2.66
N PHE A 92 -4.43 -6.48 -1.97
CA PHE A 92 -3.83 -5.16 -1.96
C PHE A 92 -3.41 -4.81 -0.53
N PHE A 93 -2.21 -4.23 -0.42
CA PHE A 93 -1.78 -3.54 0.79
C PHE A 93 -1.89 -2.03 0.57
N TYR A 94 -2.31 -1.31 1.61
CA TYR A 94 -2.38 0.13 1.56
C TYR A 94 -2.15 0.76 2.94
N TYR A 95 -1.78 2.03 2.94
CA TYR A 95 -1.82 2.88 4.12
C TYR A 95 -2.09 4.33 3.73
N GLU A 96 -2.85 5.04 4.56
CA GLU A 96 -3.11 6.47 4.40
C GLU A 96 -2.08 7.28 5.19
N VAL A 97 -1.67 8.41 4.64
CA VAL A 97 -0.88 9.42 5.33
C VAL A 97 -1.58 10.77 5.19
N LYS A 98 -2.06 11.29 6.32
CA LYS A 98 -2.62 12.63 6.45
C LYS A 98 -1.52 13.61 6.84
N ILE A 99 -1.45 14.74 6.15
CA ILE A 99 -0.44 15.77 6.38
C ILE A 99 -1.09 16.92 7.16
N PHE A 100 -0.58 17.22 8.35
CA PHE A 100 -1.13 18.29 9.18
C PHE A 100 -0.58 19.65 8.80
N GLY A 101 -1.46 20.66 8.89
CA GLY A 101 -1.13 22.07 8.67
C GLY A 101 -0.07 22.59 9.65
N GLY A 102 0.85 23.40 9.14
CA GLY A 102 2.01 23.94 9.87
C GLY A 102 3.35 23.43 9.33
N ALA A 103 3.31 22.41 8.47
CA ALA A 103 4.47 21.93 7.74
C ALA A 103 4.80 22.82 6.52
N LEU A 104 3.91 23.74 6.08
CA LEU A 104 4.09 24.47 4.82
C LEU A 104 3.60 25.92 4.78
N SER A 105 4.24 26.71 3.91
CA SER A 105 3.57 27.75 3.14
C SER A 105 3.70 27.38 1.66
N VAL A 106 2.57 27.26 0.96
CA VAL A 106 2.52 26.96 -0.50
C VAL A 106 3.29 28.01 -1.31
N LYS A 107 3.48 29.20 -0.74
CA LYS A 107 4.21 30.30 -1.36
C LYS A 107 5.73 30.10 -1.45
N GLU A 108 6.33 29.23 -0.62
CA GLU A 108 7.80 29.13 -0.54
C GLU A 108 8.42 27.92 -1.26
N ASN A 109 7.62 27.00 -1.81
CA ASN A 109 8.13 25.80 -2.51
C ASN A 109 9.11 24.95 -1.69
N LYS A 110 9.09 25.07 -0.35
CA LYS A 110 9.95 24.37 0.60
C LYS A 110 9.19 23.23 1.26
N TYR A 111 9.20 22.10 0.59
CA TYR A 111 8.54 20.89 1.02
C TYR A 111 9.60 19.80 1.16
N GLY A 112 9.36 18.85 2.05
CA GLY A 112 10.30 17.76 2.31
C GLY A 112 9.61 16.56 2.92
N ILE A 113 8.43 16.23 2.40
CA ILE A 113 7.68 15.04 2.77
C ILE A 113 7.82 14.03 1.64
N PHE A 114 8.13 12.79 2.02
CA PHE A 114 8.37 11.65 1.16
C PHE A 114 7.59 10.48 1.74
N ILE A 115 6.75 9.82 0.94
CA ILE A 115 5.87 8.73 1.40
C ILE A 115 6.10 7.53 0.49
N GLY A 116 6.42 6.38 1.09
CA GLY A 116 6.89 5.25 0.29
C GLY A 116 7.12 3.96 1.04
N LEU A 117 8.03 3.15 0.50
CA LEU A 117 8.47 1.87 1.01
C LEU A 117 9.99 1.85 1.04
N ALA A 118 10.55 1.23 2.07
CA ALA A 118 11.98 1.05 2.22
C ALA A 118 12.29 -0.30 2.86
N THR A 119 13.49 -0.81 2.59
CA THR A 119 14.06 -1.92 3.35
C THR A 119 14.65 -1.42 4.66
N LYS A 120 14.86 -2.32 5.63
CA LYS A 120 15.43 -1.96 6.95
C LYS A 120 16.88 -1.44 6.89
N GLN A 121 17.59 -1.70 5.80
CA GLN A 121 18.95 -1.23 5.59
C GLN A 121 19.01 0.27 5.25
N MET A 122 17.89 0.90 4.91
CA MET A 122 17.86 2.32 4.58
C MET A 122 18.30 3.19 5.79
N PRO A 123 19.28 4.10 5.62
CA PRO A 123 19.64 5.06 6.66
C PRO A 123 18.46 5.95 7.07
N LEU A 124 18.38 6.25 8.37
CA LEU A 124 17.29 7.05 8.92
C LEU A 124 17.52 8.56 8.82
N ASP A 125 18.75 9.00 8.55
CA ASP A 125 19.19 10.39 8.44
C ASP A 125 19.19 10.93 7.00
N ASP A 126 18.54 10.20 6.09
CA ASP A 126 18.32 10.59 4.70
C ASP A 126 16.89 10.24 4.24
N ARG A 127 16.51 10.62 3.01
CA ARG A 127 15.16 10.47 2.44
C ARG A 127 14.93 9.08 1.82
N VAL A 128 13.71 8.56 2.00
CA VAL A 128 13.21 7.41 1.24
C VAL A 128 13.15 7.74 -0.25
N GLY A 129 13.59 6.80 -1.08
CA GLY A 129 13.75 6.98 -2.52
C GLY A 129 15.17 7.31 -2.97
N ALA A 130 16.11 7.57 -2.07
CA ALA A 130 17.51 7.88 -2.40
C ALA A 130 18.43 6.64 -2.47
N TYR A 131 17.91 5.45 -2.14
CA TYR A 131 18.68 4.21 -2.05
C TYR A 131 18.03 3.09 -2.86
N GLU A 132 18.83 2.08 -3.21
CA GLU A 132 18.32 0.83 -3.76
C GLU A 132 17.33 0.17 -2.79
N GLY A 133 16.31 -0.51 -3.32
CA GLY A 133 15.26 -1.13 -2.52
C GLY A 133 14.27 -0.13 -1.91
N THR A 134 14.30 1.14 -2.32
CA THR A 134 13.35 2.15 -1.85
C THR A 134 12.49 2.69 -2.98
N TYR A 135 11.24 2.99 -2.64
CA TYR A 135 10.22 3.46 -3.56
C TYR A 135 9.43 4.58 -2.92
N VAL A 136 9.23 5.69 -3.61
CA VAL A 136 8.62 6.87 -2.97
C VAL A 136 7.78 7.67 -3.95
N TYR A 137 6.75 8.29 -3.39
CA TYR A 137 6.08 9.45 -3.95
C TYR A 137 6.42 10.68 -3.13
N ASP A 138 7.06 11.66 -3.77
CA ASP A 138 7.46 12.90 -3.10
C ASP A 138 6.39 14.00 -3.22
N HIS A 139 6.50 14.99 -2.35
CA HIS A 139 5.61 16.16 -2.34
C HIS A 139 5.59 16.98 -3.63
N TYR A 140 6.61 16.87 -4.50
CA TYR A 140 6.62 17.53 -5.80
C TYR A 140 5.76 16.78 -6.82
N GLY A 141 5.30 15.58 -6.46
CA GLY A 141 4.49 14.71 -7.29
C GLY A 141 5.34 13.78 -8.14
N PHE A 142 6.63 13.58 -7.81
CA PHE A 142 7.51 12.65 -8.51
C PHE A 142 7.55 11.30 -7.83
N PHE A 143 7.60 10.26 -8.66
CA PHE A 143 7.91 8.91 -8.23
C PHE A 143 9.40 8.65 -8.35
N TRP A 144 9.97 8.01 -7.34
CA TRP A 144 11.34 7.52 -7.38
C TRP A 144 11.36 6.04 -6.99
N GLY A 145 12.23 5.28 -7.65
CA GLY A 145 12.49 3.88 -7.37
C GLY A 145 13.98 3.60 -7.50
N HIS A 146 14.57 2.89 -6.53
CA HIS A 146 16.00 2.56 -6.52
C HIS A 146 16.91 3.78 -6.79
N ALA A 147 16.69 4.90 -6.10
CA ALA A 147 17.45 6.15 -6.31
C ALA A 147 17.23 6.88 -7.66
N HIS A 148 16.33 6.39 -8.53
CA HIS A 148 16.10 6.97 -9.85
C HIS A 148 14.68 7.56 -9.97
N ALA A 149 14.57 8.73 -10.61
CA ALA A 149 13.28 9.31 -10.96
C ALA A 149 12.61 8.45 -12.04
N ILE A 150 11.31 8.24 -11.89
CA ILE A 150 10.50 7.48 -12.85
C ILE A 150 9.75 8.48 -13.72
N ASP A 151 10.10 8.51 -15.00
CA ASP A 151 9.42 9.35 -15.99
C ASP A 151 8.01 8.83 -16.29
N GLY A 152 7.07 9.74 -16.57
CA GLY A 152 5.82 9.36 -17.22
C GLY A 152 4.58 10.20 -16.92
N GLN A 153 4.57 11.05 -15.89
CA GLN A 153 3.35 11.73 -15.47
C GLN A 153 3.50 13.20 -15.08
N GLN A 154 2.41 13.95 -15.24
CA GLN A 154 2.32 15.30 -14.71
C GLN A 154 2.39 15.23 -13.17
N PRO A 155 3.34 15.93 -12.53
CA PRO A 155 3.52 15.83 -11.09
C PRO A 155 2.31 16.42 -10.34
N LEU A 156 1.61 15.61 -9.53
CA LEU A 156 0.54 16.11 -8.68
C LEU A 156 1.06 16.41 -7.27
N LYS A 157 1.50 17.65 -7.07
CA LYS A 157 2.00 18.11 -5.78
C LYS A 157 0.99 17.90 -4.65
N PHE A 158 1.50 17.62 -3.46
CA PHE A 158 0.69 17.54 -2.25
C PHE A 158 1.31 18.32 -1.10
N GLY A 159 0.49 18.64 -0.09
CA GLY A 159 0.92 19.43 1.06
C GLY A 159 -0.06 19.43 2.22
N ASP A 160 -0.04 20.53 2.97
CA ASP A 160 -0.84 20.71 4.19
C ASP A 160 -2.32 20.42 3.92
N GLY A 161 -2.89 19.51 4.72
CA GLY A 161 -4.30 19.12 4.64
C GLY A 161 -4.59 17.99 3.66
N ASP A 162 -3.65 17.63 2.78
CA ASP A 162 -3.83 16.50 1.86
C ASP A 162 -3.72 15.16 2.58
N VAL A 163 -4.46 14.18 2.05
CA VAL A 163 -4.34 12.76 2.40
C VAL A 163 -3.81 12.00 1.20
N ILE A 164 -2.70 11.28 1.41
CA ILE A 164 -2.04 10.46 0.42
C ILE A 164 -2.21 9.00 0.80
N VAL A 165 -2.75 8.18 -0.11
CA VAL A 165 -2.90 6.74 0.11
C VAL A 165 -1.80 6.02 -0.65
N CYS A 166 -0.86 5.34 -0.02
CA CYS A 166 0.15 4.54 -0.71
C CYS A 166 -0.29 3.07 -0.75
N GLY A 167 -0.41 2.49 -1.95
CA GLY A 167 -0.90 1.12 -2.14
C GLY A 167 -0.01 0.25 -3.04
N VAL A 168 0.06 -1.05 -2.72
CA VAL A 168 0.86 -2.07 -3.40
C VAL A 168 -0.02 -3.25 -3.83
N ASN A 169 0.14 -3.68 -5.08
CA ASN A 169 -0.37 -4.95 -5.57
C ASN A 169 0.53 -6.05 -5.04
N LEU A 170 0.00 -6.96 -4.23
CA LEU A 170 0.83 -8.04 -3.72
C LEU A 170 1.09 -9.11 -4.78
N ALA A 171 0.19 -9.27 -5.76
CA ALA A 171 0.32 -10.21 -6.86
C ALA A 171 1.31 -9.73 -7.94
N THR A 172 1.22 -8.47 -8.36
CA THR A 172 2.11 -7.92 -9.39
C THR A 172 3.33 -7.21 -8.83
N ARG A 173 3.41 -7.06 -7.49
CA ARG A 173 4.41 -6.23 -6.82
C ARG A 173 4.52 -4.86 -7.49
N GLN A 174 3.39 -4.20 -7.73
CA GLN A 174 3.39 -2.85 -8.30
C GLN A 174 2.89 -1.85 -7.27
N ILE A 175 3.51 -0.69 -7.17
CA ILE A 175 2.90 0.44 -6.45
C ILE A 175 1.78 0.95 -7.34
N ILE A 176 0.54 0.73 -6.92
CA ILE A 176 -0.62 0.89 -7.81
C ILE A 176 -1.24 2.26 -7.69
N CYS A 177 -1.18 2.88 -6.53
CA CYS A 177 -1.93 4.10 -6.29
C CYS A 177 -1.26 4.91 -5.19
N THR A 178 -0.91 6.15 -5.53
CA THR A 178 -1.03 7.27 -4.60
C THR A 178 -2.39 7.92 -4.83
N MET A 179 -3.41 7.66 -3.99
CA MET A 179 -4.65 8.44 -4.11
C MET A 179 -4.46 9.75 -3.36
N LYS A 180 -4.69 10.88 -4.03
CA LYS A 180 -4.72 12.18 -3.36
C LYS A 180 -6.17 12.53 -3.10
N ASN A 181 -6.58 12.62 -1.83
CA ASN A 181 -7.94 13.00 -1.44
C ASN A 181 -9.06 12.18 -2.13
N GLY A 182 -8.81 10.92 -2.48
CA GLY A 182 -9.76 10.05 -3.16
C GLY A 182 -9.69 10.06 -4.70
N GLU A 183 -8.86 10.90 -5.30
CA GLU A 183 -8.58 10.85 -6.74
C GLU A 183 -7.40 9.92 -7.01
N ARG A 184 -7.59 8.97 -7.94
CA ARG A 184 -6.53 8.08 -8.39
C ARG A 184 -5.51 8.90 -9.15
N LEU A 185 -4.28 8.96 -8.62
CA LEU A 185 -3.14 9.20 -9.48
C LEU A 185 -3.05 7.99 -10.39
N ASP A 186 -3.40 8.16 -11.66
CA ASP A 186 -2.93 7.22 -12.68
C ASP A 186 -1.45 7.06 -12.37
N THR A 187 -0.96 5.87 -12.09
CA THR A 187 0.41 5.65 -11.62
C THR A 187 1.04 4.77 -12.67
N ALA A 188 2.17 5.21 -13.22
CA ALA A 188 2.83 4.52 -14.31
C ALA A 188 3.40 3.19 -13.80
N ASN A 189 2.58 2.13 -13.74
CA ASN A 189 2.90 0.71 -13.53
C ASN A 189 4.26 0.47 -12.85
N LEU A 190 4.49 1.09 -11.69
CA LEU A 190 5.80 1.07 -11.05
C LEU A 190 5.96 -0.33 -10.47
N LEU A 191 6.71 -1.16 -11.19
CA LEU A 191 7.16 -2.45 -10.69
C LEU A 191 8.03 -2.16 -9.47
N VAL A 192 7.54 -2.58 -8.31
CA VAL A 192 8.39 -2.94 -7.19
C VAL A 192 9.09 -4.20 -7.68
N ASP A 193 10.16 -4.02 -8.45
CA ASP A 193 11.09 -5.12 -8.67
C ASP A 193 11.41 -5.60 -7.27
N SER A 194 11.18 -6.89 -7.04
CA SER A 194 11.58 -7.54 -5.81
C SER A 194 12.95 -6.97 -5.47
N ALA A 195 13.04 -6.22 -4.36
CA ALA A 195 14.23 -6.38 -3.55
C ALA A 195 14.37 -7.90 -3.48
N ASP A 196 15.47 -8.43 -4.02
CA ASP A 196 15.72 -9.87 -4.18
C ASP A 196 15.01 -10.63 -3.06
N ASP A 197 14.30 -11.72 -3.35
CA ASP A 197 13.28 -12.43 -2.50
C ASP A 197 13.52 -12.53 -0.96
N ASP A 198 14.68 -12.12 -0.46
CA ASP A 198 15.11 -11.98 0.93
C ASP A 198 14.86 -10.61 1.61
N ASP A 199 14.57 -9.50 0.91
CA ASP A 199 14.44 -8.17 1.55
C ASP A 199 12.99 -7.68 1.73
N ASP A 200 12.53 -7.70 2.98
CA ASP A 200 11.22 -7.18 3.39
C ASP A 200 11.10 -5.65 3.18
N LEU A 201 10.00 -5.22 2.55
CA LEU A 201 9.64 -3.81 2.37
C LEU A 201 8.70 -3.33 3.47
N PHE A 202 9.01 -2.19 4.07
CA PHE A 202 8.24 -1.57 5.14
C PHE A 202 7.68 -0.23 4.67
N PRO A 203 6.44 0.13 5.06
CA PRO A 203 5.99 1.51 4.97
C PRO A 203 7.00 2.47 5.59
N CYS A 204 7.34 3.52 4.86
CA CYS A 204 8.35 4.47 5.27
C CYS A 204 7.95 5.90 4.88
N VAL A 205 8.26 6.85 5.76
CA VAL A 205 8.13 8.28 5.48
C VAL A 205 9.39 9.02 5.86
N SER A 206 9.69 10.10 5.12
CA SER A 206 10.73 11.05 5.48
C SER A 206 10.17 12.46 5.60
N LEU A 207 10.57 13.15 6.68
CA LEU A 207 10.23 14.53 6.96
C LEU A 207 11.53 15.34 7.01
N ALA A 208 11.61 16.44 6.26
CA ALA A 208 12.81 17.28 6.22
C ALA A 208 12.75 18.53 7.10
N ARG A 209 11.53 18.97 7.43
CA ARG A 209 11.28 20.29 8.01
C ARG A 209 10.94 20.17 9.50
N PRO A 210 11.59 20.94 10.37
CA PRO A 210 11.14 21.16 11.75
C PRO A 210 9.67 21.54 11.85
N GLY A 211 8.91 20.84 12.69
CA GLY A 211 7.48 21.03 12.90
C GLY A 211 6.58 20.29 11.89
N ALA A 212 7.14 19.64 10.86
CA ALA A 212 6.35 18.80 9.97
C ALA A 212 5.70 17.65 10.75
N LYS A 213 4.42 17.40 10.46
CA LYS A 213 3.63 16.42 11.20
C LYS A 213 2.72 15.65 10.26
N ILE A 214 2.68 14.33 10.43
CA ILE A 214 1.82 13.43 9.67
C ILE A 214 1.11 12.43 10.60
N GLU A 215 0.00 11.89 10.16
CA GLU A 215 -0.69 10.75 10.77
C GLU A 215 -0.84 9.65 9.72
N ALA A 216 -0.41 8.44 10.06
CA ALA A 216 -0.59 7.27 9.22
C ALA A 216 -1.73 6.39 9.71
N LYS A 217 -2.49 5.80 8.78
CA LYS A 217 -3.49 4.78 9.09
C LYS A 217 -3.19 3.53 8.29
N PHE A 218 -2.96 2.44 9.01
CA PHE A 218 -2.68 1.13 8.46
C PHE A 218 -3.93 0.24 8.56
N GLY A 219 -4.42 -0.26 7.42
CA GLY A 219 -5.64 -1.07 7.36
C GLY A 219 -6.92 -0.29 6.98
N PRO A 220 -8.06 -0.99 6.83
CA PRO A 220 -9.14 -0.58 5.91
C PRO A 220 -10.07 0.55 6.38
N ASN A 221 -9.88 1.09 7.58
CA ASN A 221 -10.74 2.14 8.10
C ASN A 221 -10.26 3.50 7.60
N PHE A 222 -10.54 3.72 6.33
CA PHE A 222 -10.15 4.90 5.59
C PHE A 222 -11.19 5.99 5.67
N SER A 223 -10.69 7.21 5.75
CA SER A 223 -11.50 8.40 5.99
C SER A 223 -12.37 8.73 4.76
N ASN A 224 -11.93 8.29 3.58
CA ASN A 224 -12.65 8.42 2.30
C ASN A 224 -12.97 7.01 1.77
N SER A 225 -14.21 6.58 1.94
CA SER A 225 -14.72 5.26 1.56
C SER A 225 -14.94 5.07 0.05
N THR A 226 -14.08 5.65 -0.80
CA THR A 226 -14.07 5.37 -2.25
C THR A 226 -12.80 4.62 -2.59
N LEU A 227 -12.75 3.37 -2.15
CA LEU A 227 -11.86 2.37 -2.76
C LEU A 227 -12.52 1.88 -4.06
N PRO A 228 -11.76 1.69 -5.14
CA PRO A 228 -12.30 1.12 -6.37
C PRO A 228 -12.75 -0.34 -6.14
N ASP A 229 -13.92 -0.67 -6.68
CA ASP A 229 -14.43 -2.05 -6.82
C ASP A 229 -13.50 -2.95 -7.65
#